data_AF-U6LE41-F1
#
_entry.id   AF-U6LE41-F1
#
_cell.length_a   1.000
_cell.length_b   1.000
_cell.length_c   1.000
_cell.angle_alpha   90.00
_cell.angle_beta   90.00
_cell.angle_gamma   90.00
#
_symmetry.space_group_name_H-M   'P 1'
#
loop_
_entity.id
_entity.type
_entity.pdbx_description
1 polymer ?
#
loop_
_entity_poly.entity_id
_entity_poly.type
_entity_poly.pdbx_seq_one_letter_code
_entity_poly.pdbx_strand_id
1 'polypeptide(L)'
;MNSAPSVEPEGKMAPLGELRDRLRQLLENTQQTDRPWLRWPTTWKGLQESDDHRLLREYLTSPRVHREKLEEVRRQFIRAASAKGIAQEGVAVFLEGGTTDEWMLYSSDCNKAAFRQEAFFQYLIGVNEPDIHAAYILASDEILLFTPKIPEDALRFMGPPKDPSFYRNRYAVSEVVERRGVHTLHVLKGVNSDSGRPVGPPKALSSFSSFSVDDTALYDILVDCRLHKTTLEADFLAAACLCSSQAHCFVARHVRSGMVEGQAEALFKAYVGFVGGARHVAYDCICCAGVNASILHYGHAGRPNDAAIGSNDLLLFDMGGDFNGYATDITFTYPSSGVFTETQRAIYQAVLDAQLAVIERMRPGIEWTELHRLAERIILKHLKALGLLAGSLEDCVTANIGSVFMPHGLGHFLGMDTHDVGGFTPSSPPSDLPGLRYLRTTRTLEEGMCITVEPGCYFVDNLLKKAASNPYQAHLLNFTVIDKYRSVGGVRLEDDVLITKNGVRNLTVVPRSVDRVEELLRLGVMPPGQRS
;
A
#
# COMPACT_ATOMS: atom_id res chain seq x y z
N MET A 1 -24.56 29.94 26.86
CA MET A 1 -24.38 28.67 27.60
C MET A 1 -24.70 27.53 26.65
N ASN A 2 -23.71 27.10 25.87
CA ASN A 2 -23.80 25.87 25.08
C ASN A 2 -22.56 25.08 25.47
N SER A 3 -22.79 23.98 26.18
CA SER A 3 -21.80 23.02 26.60
C SER A 3 -20.92 22.63 25.42
N ALA A 4 -19.60 22.72 25.61
CA ALA A 4 -18.66 22.00 24.78
C ALA A 4 -19.14 20.55 24.61
N PRO A 5 -18.93 19.90 23.44
CA PRO A 5 -19.06 18.46 23.40
C PRO A 5 -18.09 17.94 24.46
N SER A 6 -18.66 17.34 25.50
CA SER A 6 -17.92 16.61 26.51
C SER A 6 -16.94 15.71 25.77
N VAL A 7 -15.66 15.83 26.12
CA VAL A 7 -14.72 14.72 26.03
C VAL A 7 -15.50 13.48 26.46
N GLU A 8 -15.50 12.45 25.61
CA GLU A 8 -16.22 11.20 25.84
C GLU A 8 -16.13 10.79 27.32
N PRO A 9 -17.21 10.23 27.90
CA PRO A 9 -17.15 9.79 29.28
C PRO A 9 -15.96 8.82 29.39
N GLU A 10 -15.10 9.03 30.39
CA GLU A 10 -14.02 8.13 30.80
C GLU A 10 -14.60 6.76 31.22
N GLY A 11 -15.18 6.04 30.27
CA GLY A 11 -15.65 4.68 30.39
C GLY A 11 -14.56 3.76 29.89
N LYS A 12 -13.68 3.33 30.81
CA LYS A 12 -12.76 2.17 30.68
C LYS A 12 -12.29 1.84 29.25
N MET A 13 -11.69 2.80 28.54
CA MET A 13 -10.82 2.41 27.42
C MET A 13 -9.64 1.65 28.01
N ALA A 14 -9.28 0.52 27.42
CA ALA A 14 -8.11 -0.24 27.84
C ALA A 14 -6.86 0.69 27.82
N PRO A 15 -5.93 0.55 28.77
CA PRO A 15 -4.62 1.17 28.65
C PRO A 15 -4.01 0.85 27.28
N LEU A 16 -3.31 1.82 26.67
CA LEU A 16 -2.77 1.67 25.31
C LEU A 16 -1.85 0.43 25.18
N GLY A 17 -1.12 0.11 26.26
CA GLY A 17 -0.33 -1.11 26.36
C GLY A 17 -1.17 -2.38 26.23
N GLU A 18 -2.32 -2.46 26.93
CA GLU A 18 -3.24 -3.60 26.83
C GLU A 18 -3.81 -3.75 25.41
N LEU A 19 -4.17 -2.63 24.76
CA LEU A 19 -4.66 -2.66 23.37
C LEU A 19 -3.59 -3.21 22.41
N ARG A 20 -2.34 -2.78 22.56
CA ARG A 20 -1.20 -3.29 21.77
C ARG A 20 -0.91 -4.75 22.04
N ASP A 21 -0.93 -5.18 23.29
CA ASP A 21 -0.65 -6.58 23.65
C ASP A 21 -1.74 -7.51 23.10
N ARG A 22 -3.01 -7.10 23.18
CA ARG A 22 -4.13 -7.82 22.55
C ARG A 22 -3.99 -7.90 21.03
N LEU A 23 -3.59 -6.80 20.37
CA LEU A 23 -3.33 -6.82 18.93
C LEU A 23 -2.15 -7.74 18.58
N ARG A 24 -1.04 -7.67 19.31
CA ARG A 24 0.11 -8.56 19.08
C ARG A 24 -0.29 -10.02 19.23
N GLN A 25 -1.06 -10.35 20.26
CA GLN A 25 -1.59 -11.70 20.44
C GLN A 25 -2.50 -12.12 19.27
N LEU A 26 -3.37 -11.23 18.77
CA LEU A 26 -4.20 -11.50 17.59
C LEU A 26 -3.34 -11.77 16.35
N LEU A 27 -2.32 -10.94 16.09
CA LEU A 27 -1.42 -11.09 14.96
C LEU A 27 -0.61 -12.40 15.05
N GLU A 28 -0.06 -12.70 16.22
CA GLU A 28 0.69 -13.94 16.47
C GLU A 28 -0.20 -15.19 16.32
N ASN A 29 -1.39 -15.17 16.94
CA ASN A 29 -2.37 -16.25 16.81
C ASN A 29 -2.76 -16.46 15.35
N THR A 30 -2.95 -15.38 14.59
CA THR A 30 -3.29 -15.43 13.18
C THR A 30 -2.18 -16.09 12.36
N GLN A 31 -0.92 -15.77 12.64
CA GLN A 31 0.24 -16.34 11.95
C GLN A 31 0.50 -17.81 12.32
N GLN A 32 0.22 -18.21 13.57
CA GLN A 32 0.45 -19.58 14.05
C GLN A 32 -0.71 -20.54 13.75
N THR A 33 -1.91 -20.02 13.50
CA THR A 33 -3.09 -20.84 13.21
C THR A 33 -3.03 -21.40 11.80
N ASP A 34 -3.33 -22.68 11.62
CA ASP A 34 -3.59 -23.25 10.28
C ASP A 34 -4.95 -22.72 9.75
N ARG A 35 -4.99 -22.21 8.51
CA ARG A 35 -6.18 -21.60 7.87
C ARG A 35 -6.77 -20.40 8.65
N PRO A 36 -5.99 -19.37 9.00
CA PRO A 36 -6.49 -18.27 9.81
C PRO A 36 -7.68 -17.54 9.16
N TRP A 37 -7.68 -17.40 7.83
CA TRP A 37 -8.76 -16.79 7.04
C TRP A 37 -10.14 -17.47 7.18
N LEU A 38 -10.20 -18.73 7.65
CA LEU A 38 -11.47 -19.45 7.88
C LEU A 38 -12.14 -19.13 9.21
N ARG A 39 -11.42 -18.53 10.17
CA ARG A 39 -11.96 -18.22 11.50
C ARG A 39 -12.74 -16.91 11.55
N TRP A 40 -12.59 -16.08 10.52
CA TRP A 40 -13.20 -14.76 10.47
C TRP A 40 -14.66 -14.84 9.99
N PRO A 41 -15.57 -14.08 10.63
CA PRO A 41 -16.96 -14.03 10.21
C PRO A 41 -17.14 -13.65 8.73
N THR A 42 -18.13 -14.27 8.09
CA THR A 42 -18.39 -14.11 6.65
C THR A 42 -19.65 -13.29 6.36
N THR A 43 -20.27 -12.68 7.37
CA THR A 43 -21.48 -11.85 7.21
C THR A 43 -21.30 -10.53 7.92
N TRP A 44 -21.94 -9.46 7.43
CA TRP A 44 -21.90 -8.13 8.08
C TRP A 44 -22.28 -8.15 9.55
N LYS A 45 -23.31 -8.94 9.92
CA LYS A 45 -23.70 -9.15 11.32
C LYS A 45 -22.58 -9.81 12.12
N GLY A 46 -21.94 -10.84 11.56
CA GLY A 46 -20.78 -11.47 12.19
C GLY A 46 -19.59 -10.51 12.38
N LEU A 47 -19.36 -9.59 11.43
CA LEU A 47 -18.32 -8.54 11.58
C LEU A 47 -18.64 -7.57 12.73
N GLN A 48 -19.93 -7.27 12.97
CA GLN A 48 -20.39 -6.43 14.08
C GLN A 48 -20.19 -7.08 15.44
N GLU A 49 -20.42 -8.39 15.53
CA GLU A 49 -20.40 -9.16 16.78
C GLU A 49 -18.99 -9.69 17.14
N SER A 50 -18.03 -9.60 16.21
CA SER A 50 -16.70 -10.18 16.37
C SER A 50 -15.73 -9.29 17.17
N ASP A 51 -15.15 -9.86 18.22
CA ASP A 51 -14.15 -9.21 19.08
C ASP A 51 -12.88 -8.82 18.34
N ASP A 52 -12.38 -9.69 17.46
CA ASP A 52 -11.16 -9.44 16.67
C ASP A 52 -11.35 -8.25 15.71
N HIS A 53 -12.53 -8.13 15.09
CA HIS A 53 -12.88 -6.97 14.26
C HIS A 53 -13.05 -5.69 15.08
N ARG A 54 -13.62 -5.78 16.28
CA ARG A 54 -13.70 -4.63 17.18
C ARG A 54 -12.31 -4.17 17.61
N LEU A 55 -11.42 -5.12 17.93
CA LEU A 55 -10.03 -4.83 18.27
C LEU A 55 -9.26 -4.18 17.11
N LEU A 56 -9.38 -4.69 15.89
CA LEU A 56 -8.77 -4.07 14.70
C LEU A 56 -9.28 -2.64 14.49
N ARG A 57 -10.58 -2.42 14.60
CA ARG A 57 -11.20 -1.09 14.49
C ARG A 57 -10.69 -0.14 15.55
N GLU A 58 -10.71 -0.58 16.81
CA GLU A 58 -10.24 0.21 17.94
C GLU A 58 -8.77 0.60 17.73
N TYR A 59 -7.92 -0.33 17.32
CA TYR A 59 -6.50 -0.04 17.07
C TYR A 59 -6.26 0.90 15.89
N LEU A 60 -6.81 0.59 14.71
CA LEU A 60 -6.56 1.34 13.47
C LEU A 60 -7.17 2.74 13.49
N THR A 61 -8.24 2.95 14.26
CA THR A 61 -8.89 4.26 14.40
C THR A 61 -8.47 5.03 15.65
N SER A 62 -7.68 4.43 16.55
CA SER A 62 -7.34 5.03 17.85
C SER A 62 -6.46 6.27 17.70
N PRO A 63 -6.91 7.42 18.23
CA PRO A 63 -6.09 8.62 18.32
C PRO A 63 -4.79 8.42 19.09
N ARG A 64 -4.83 7.61 20.14
CA ARG A 64 -3.70 7.35 21.04
C ARG A 64 -2.63 6.50 20.37
N VAL A 65 -3.05 5.48 19.61
CA VAL A 65 -2.15 4.64 18.79
C VAL A 65 -1.45 5.52 17.75
N HIS A 66 -2.22 6.35 17.04
CA HIS A 66 -1.62 7.20 16.01
C HIS A 66 -0.62 8.20 16.60
N ARG A 67 -0.96 8.82 17.74
CA ARG A 67 -0.07 9.74 18.44
C ARG A 67 1.24 9.08 18.89
N GLU A 68 1.19 7.90 19.51
CA GLU A 68 2.39 7.20 19.98
C GLU A 68 3.31 6.82 18.80
N LYS A 69 2.72 6.34 17.70
CA LYS A 69 3.43 6.06 16.44
C LYS A 69 4.13 7.31 15.91
N LEU A 70 3.41 8.43 15.87
CA LEU A 70 3.92 9.70 15.39
C LEU A 70 5.08 10.25 16.25
N GLU A 71 4.98 10.12 17.58
CA GLU A 71 6.07 10.46 18.49
C GLU A 71 7.32 9.58 18.24
N GLU A 72 7.15 8.30 17.88
CA GLU A 72 8.28 7.42 17.51
C GLU A 72 8.93 7.81 16.18
N VAL A 73 8.12 8.10 15.15
CA VAL A 73 8.57 8.62 13.86
C VAL A 73 9.38 9.90 14.05
N ARG A 74 8.89 10.84 14.87
CA ARG A 74 9.60 12.09 15.17
C ARG A 74 10.93 11.86 15.89
N ARG A 75 10.99 10.90 16.82
CA ARG A 75 12.27 10.52 17.46
C ARG A 75 13.26 9.94 16.45
N GLN A 76 12.81 9.12 15.50
CA GLN A 76 13.67 8.63 14.41
C GLN A 76 14.16 9.78 13.54
N PHE A 77 13.26 10.67 13.13
CA PHE A 77 13.60 11.84 12.33
C PHE A 77 14.61 12.76 13.04
N ILE A 78 14.40 13.10 14.33
CA ILE A 78 15.36 13.91 15.10
C ILE A 78 16.74 13.26 15.13
N ARG A 79 16.83 11.93 15.32
CA ARG A 79 18.12 11.23 15.28
C ARG A 79 18.80 11.37 13.92
N ALA A 80 18.06 11.17 12.82
CA ALA A 80 18.59 11.31 11.47
C ALA A 80 19.01 12.75 11.15
N ALA A 81 18.18 13.74 11.52
CA ALA A 81 18.47 15.16 11.35
C ALA A 81 19.68 15.60 12.20
N SER A 82 19.82 15.08 13.43
CA SER A 82 20.99 15.34 14.28
C SER A 82 22.27 14.78 13.67
N ALA A 83 22.22 13.57 13.11
CA ALA A 83 23.37 12.96 12.44
C ALA A 83 23.82 13.74 11.19
N LYS A 84 22.91 14.50 10.57
CA LYS A 84 23.19 15.42 9.45
C LYS A 84 23.50 16.85 9.90
N GLY A 85 23.54 17.11 11.20
CA GLY A 85 23.84 18.43 11.76
C GLY A 85 22.72 19.46 11.60
N ILE A 86 21.48 19.04 11.37
CA ILE A 86 20.34 19.95 11.15
C ILE A 86 19.60 20.27 12.46
N ALA A 87 19.58 19.35 13.42
CA ALA A 87 18.90 19.54 14.70
C ALA A 87 19.72 20.45 15.64
N GLN A 88 19.74 21.75 15.36
CA GLN A 88 20.48 22.78 16.11
C GLN A 88 19.57 23.94 16.55
N GLU A 89 20.04 24.75 17.50
CA GLU A 89 19.33 25.96 17.92
C GLU A 89 19.10 26.92 16.74
N GLY A 90 17.90 27.49 16.65
CA GLY A 90 17.53 28.44 15.61
C GLY A 90 17.28 27.82 14.22
N VAL A 91 17.25 26.50 14.12
CA VAL A 91 16.86 25.74 12.92
C VAL A 91 15.45 25.17 13.08
N ALA A 92 14.63 25.30 12.06
CA ALA A 92 13.33 24.64 11.98
C ALA A 92 13.10 23.97 10.62
N VAL A 93 12.30 22.91 10.61
CA VAL A 93 11.70 22.36 9.39
C VAL A 93 10.39 23.07 9.12
N PHE A 94 10.17 23.55 7.89
CA PHE A 94 8.91 24.17 7.49
C PHE A 94 8.23 23.35 6.41
N LEU A 95 6.99 22.93 6.68
CA LEU A 95 6.19 22.08 5.80
C LEU A 95 4.83 22.74 5.53
N GLU A 96 4.34 22.57 4.30
CA GLU A 96 3.01 22.94 3.85
C GLU A 96 2.20 21.67 3.68
N GLY A 97 1.05 21.59 4.36
CA GLY A 97 0.09 20.51 4.16
C GLY A 97 -0.68 20.71 2.85
N GLY A 98 -1.37 19.65 2.45
CA GLY A 98 -2.31 19.65 1.34
C GLY A 98 -3.40 20.70 1.51
N THR A 99 -3.82 21.24 0.39
CA THR A 99 -4.68 22.43 0.32
C THR A 99 -6.09 22.07 -0.09
N THR A 100 -7.05 22.93 0.28
CA THR A 100 -8.42 22.77 -0.17
C THR A 100 -8.61 23.01 -1.67
N ASP A 101 -7.62 23.51 -2.39
CA ASP A 101 -7.70 23.62 -3.85
C ASP A 101 -7.42 22.28 -4.56
N GLU A 102 -6.66 21.38 -3.93
CA GLU A 102 -6.18 20.13 -4.55
C GLU A 102 -7.26 19.04 -4.68
N TRP A 103 -8.40 19.20 -3.99
CA TRP A 103 -9.50 18.22 -3.94
C TRP A 103 -10.80 18.72 -4.57
N MET A 104 -10.83 19.97 -5.08
CA MET A 104 -11.96 20.52 -5.81
C MET A 104 -11.98 20.00 -7.25
N LEU A 105 -13.13 19.49 -7.70
CA LEU A 105 -13.26 18.98 -9.07
C LEU A 105 -13.68 20.12 -10.03
N TYR A 106 -12.72 20.53 -10.86
CA TYR A 106 -12.90 21.57 -11.88
C TYR A 106 -13.41 22.88 -11.27
N SER A 107 -14.51 23.43 -11.79
CA SER A 107 -15.13 24.68 -11.33
C SER A 107 -16.35 24.46 -10.42
N SER A 108 -16.58 23.24 -9.94
CA SER A 108 -17.74 22.93 -9.08
C SER A 108 -17.44 23.19 -7.62
N ASP A 109 -18.44 23.66 -6.88
CA ASP A 109 -18.39 23.90 -5.43
C ASP A 109 -18.82 22.68 -4.59
N CYS A 110 -19.54 21.73 -5.21
CA CYS A 110 -20.09 20.54 -4.55
C CYS A 110 -19.35 19.23 -4.93
N ASN A 111 -18.74 19.17 -6.11
CA ASN A 111 -17.99 17.99 -6.53
C ASN A 111 -16.57 18.06 -5.95
N LYS A 112 -16.32 17.26 -4.92
CA LYS A 112 -15.01 17.19 -4.24
C LYS A 112 -14.60 15.74 -4.09
N ALA A 113 -13.31 15.46 -4.23
CA ALA A 113 -12.76 14.19 -3.76
C ALA A 113 -12.88 14.13 -2.21
N ALA A 114 -12.54 13.01 -1.59
CA ALA A 114 -12.25 13.05 -0.16
C ALA A 114 -10.83 13.59 0.04
N PHE A 115 -10.62 14.54 0.96
CA PHE A 115 -9.29 15.06 1.25
C PHE A 115 -8.37 13.97 1.82
N ARG A 116 -7.18 13.83 1.24
CA ARG A 116 -6.06 13.01 1.72
C ARG A 116 -4.85 13.92 1.83
N GLN A 117 -4.16 13.86 2.96
CA GLN A 117 -3.04 14.73 3.25
C GLN A 117 -1.80 14.43 2.40
N GLU A 118 -0.92 15.43 2.22
CA GLU A 118 0.42 15.24 1.67
C GLU A 118 1.25 14.31 2.57
N ALA A 119 1.87 13.29 1.97
CA ALA A 119 2.45 12.16 2.72
C ALA A 119 3.60 12.56 3.64
N PHE A 120 4.50 13.47 3.25
CA PHE A 120 5.60 13.92 4.13
C PHE A 120 5.10 14.75 5.31
N PHE A 121 4.13 15.64 5.06
CA PHE A 121 3.47 16.43 6.09
C PHE A 121 2.73 15.52 7.07
N GLN A 122 1.94 14.56 6.58
CA GLN A 122 1.24 13.62 7.45
C GLN A 122 2.21 12.71 8.21
N TYR A 123 3.30 12.27 7.59
CA TYR A 123 4.30 11.42 8.24
C TYR A 123 4.96 12.12 9.43
N LEU A 124 5.41 13.37 9.26
CA LEU A 124 6.15 14.09 10.30
C LEU A 124 5.24 14.85 11.28
N ILE A 125 4.18 15.47 10.78
CA ILE A 125 3.28 16.34 11.56
C ILE A 125 2.04 15.59 12.04
N GLY A 126 1.55 14.59 11.29
CA GLY A 126 0.40 13.75 11.66
C GLY A 126 -0.99 14.35 11.40
N VAL A 127 -1.05 15.63 11.05
CA VAL A 127 -2.30 16.40 10.91
C VAL A 127 -2.97 16.09 9.57
N ASN A 128 -4.27 15.75 9.60
CA ASN A 128 -5.06 15.44 8.40
C ASN A 128 -6.09 16.53 8.03
N GLU A 129 -6.07 17.66 8.73
CA GLU A 129 -6.85 18.84 8.35
C GLU A 129 -6.12 19.62 7.23
N PRO A 130 -6.84 20.13 6.20
CA PRO A 130 -6.25 20.83 5.07
C PRO A 130 -5.83 22.27 5.44
N ASP A 131 -5.04 22.89 4.57
CA ASP A 131 -4.62 24.30 4.64
C ASP A 131 -3.80 24.65 5.90
N ILE A 132 -3.13 23.65 6.49
CA ILE A 132 -2.28 23.83 7.66
C ILE A 132 -0.81 23.84 7.23
N HIS A 133 -0.05 24.80 7.76
CA HIS A 133 1.41 24.78 7.70
C HIS A 133 1.97 24.40 9.06
N ALA A 134 3.20 23.90 9.10
CA ALA A 134 3.87 23.56 10.34
C ALA A 134 5.35 24.01 10.32
N ALA A 135 5.81 24.51 11.47
CA ALA A 135 7.22 24.71 11.75
C ALA A 135 7.65 23.76 12.89
N TYR A 136 8.60 22.87 12.62
CA TYR A 136 9.14 21.95 13.61
C TYR A 136 10.54 22.39 14.03
N ILE A 137 10.63 22.96 15.23
CA ILE A 137 11.85 23.46 15.86
C ILE A 137 12.57 22.27 16.50
N LEU A 138 13.68 21.86 15.88
CA LEU A 138 14.28 20.56 16.15
C LEU A 138 15.01 20.51 17.50
N ALA A 139 15.68 21.60 17.90
CA ALA A 139 16.45 21.64 19.14
C ALA A 139 15.57 21.51 20.40
N SER A 140 14.33 22.00 20.33
CA SER A 140 13.39 22.00 21.45
C SER A 140 12.26 20.97 21.32
N ASP A 141 12.25 20.17 20.24
CA ASP A 141 11.16 19.25 19.90
C ASP A 141 9.77 19.93 19.94
N GLU A 142 9.69 21.14 19.38
CA GLU A 142 8.46 21.94 19.37
C GLU A 142 7.88 22.02 17.95
N ILE A 143 6.59 21.69 17.78
CA ILE A 143 5.88 21.83 16.51
C ILE A 143 4.84 22.94 16.63
N LEU A 144 5.01 23.99 15.85
CA LEU A 144 4.08 25.10 15.73
C LEU A 144 3.16 24.86 14.52
N LEU A 145 1.85 24.91 14.74
CA LEU A 145 0.85 24.81 13.66
C LEU A 145 0.33 26.19 13.27
N PHE A 146 0.22 26.43 11.96
CA PHE A 146 -0.42 27.62 11.41
C PHE A 146 -1.75 27.20 10.80
N THR A 147 -2.82 27.37 11.58
CA THR A 147 -4.18 27.01 11.17
C THR A 147 -4.85 28.13 10.38
N PRO A 148 -5.66 27.83 9.35
CA PRO A 148 -6.34 28.85 8.57
C PRO A 148 -7.36 29.61 9.42
N LYS A 149 -7.49 30.92 9.19
CA LYS A 149 -8.56 31.71 9.78
C LYS A 149 -9.86 31.42 9.04
N ILE A 150 -10.81 30.80 9.73
CA ILE A 150 -12.14 30.52 9.15
C ILE A 150 -12.99 31.80 9.21
N PRO A 151 -13.54 32.29 8.09
CA PRO A 151 -14.46 33.43 8.09
C PRO A 151 -15.70 33.16 8.94
N GLU A 152 -16.21 34.18 9.64
CA GLU A 152 -17.36 34.05 10.56
C GLU A 152 -18.59 33.42 9.87
N ASP A 153 -18.87 33.83 8.63
CA ASP A 153 -19.98 33.30 7.85
C ASP A 153 -19.86 31.79 7.57
N ALA A 154 -18.63 31.30 7.36
CA ALA A 154 -18.33 29.90 7.03
C ALA A 154 -18.49 28.96 8.24
N LEU A 155 -18.48 29.48 9.48
CA LEU A 155 -18.63 28.68 10.70
C LEU A 155 -19.97 27.92 10.74
N ARG A 156 -21.02 28.43 10.09
CA ARG A 156 -22.32 27.74 10.00
C ARG A 156 -22.27 26.46 9.17
N PHE A 157 -21.28 26.33 8.28
CA PHE A 157 -21.12 25.20 7.36
C PHE A 157 -20.00 24.26 7.81
N MET A 158 -18.88 24.82 8.25
CA MET A 158 -17.66 24.06 8.58
C MET A 158 -17.52 23.77 10.08
N GLY A 159 -18.33 24.43 10.91
CA GLY A 159 -18.18 24.44 12.36
C GLY A 159 -17.10 25.41 12.85
N PRO A 160 -17.00 25.61 14.18
CA PRO A 160 -15.92 26.37 14.78
C PRO A 160 -14.55 25.70 14.56
N PRO A 161 -13.46 26.47 14.52
CA PRO A 161 -12.11 25.89 14.54
C PRO A 161 -11.94 25.05 15.81
N LYS A 162 -11.16 23.97 15.70
CA LYS A 162 -10.86 23.10 16.83
C LYS A 162 -9.96 23.85 17.83
N ASP A 163 -10.20 23.62 19.12
CA ASP A 163 -9.37 24.19 20.18
C ASP A 163 -7.91 23.73 20.04
N PRO A 164 -6.90 24.56 20.34
CA PRO A 164 -5.50 24.14 20.32
C PRO A 164 -5.22 22.84 21.10
N SER A 165 -5.93 22.59 22.20
CA SER A 165 -5.80 21.34 22.98
C SER A 165 -6.21 20.10 22.19
N PHE A 166 -7.13 20.21 21.22
CA PHE A 166 -7.45 19.11 20.31
C PHE A 166 -6.21 18.65 19.56
N TYR A 167 -5.48 19.58 18.93
CA TYR A 167 -4.29 19.25 18.16
C TYR A 167 -3.18 18.68 19.05
N ARG A 168 -2.97 19.27 20.24
CA ARG A 168 -2.01 18.75 21.22
C ARG A 168 -2.32 17.30 21.61
N ASN A 169 -3.58 17.04 21.94
CA ASN A 169 -4.00 15.72 22.40
C ASN A 169 -4.00 14.69 21.27
N ARG A 170 -4.35 15.09 20.04
CA ARG A 170 -4.48 14.21 18.86
C ARG A 170 -3.17 13.92 18.14
N TYR A 171 -2.27 14.91 18.07
CA TYR A 171 -1.08 14.88 17.20
C TYR A 171 0.22 15.23 17.93
N ALA A 172 0.22 15.41 19.26
CA ALA A 172 1.41 15.75 20.04
C ALA A 172 2.16 17.00 19.50
N VAL A 173 1.45 18.07 19.18
CA VAL A 173 2.04 19.35 18.73
C VAL A 173 2.11 20.37 19.88
N SER A 174 2.90 21.43 19.74
CA SER A 174 3.09 22.50 20.75
C SER A 174 2.33 23.78 20.34
N GLU A 175 1.93 24.62 21.31
CA GLU A 175 1.08 25.82 21.05
C GLU A 175 1.74 26.90 20.17
N VAL A 176 0.89 27.73 19.57
CA VAL A 176 1.20 28.84 18.66
C VAL A 176 1.64 30.08 19.44
N VAL A 177 2.93 30.44 19.41
CA VAL A 177 3.40 31.76 19.89
C VAL A 177 4.67 32.24 19.18
N GLU A 178 4.92 33.57 19.26
CA GLU A 178 5.86 34.40 18.49
C GLU A 178 7.32 33.89 18.37
N ARG A 179 7.95 34.24 17.23
CA ARG A 179 9.34 34.00 16.78
C ARG A 179 10.30 33.43 17.84
N ARG A 180 10.57 32.11 17.73
CA ARG A 180 11.50 31.33 18.57
C ARG A 180 12.98 31.40 18.14
N GLY A 181 13.51 32.59 17.83
CA GLY A 181 14.93 32.73 17.43
C GLY A 181 15.35 31.92 16.18
N VAL A 182 14.38 31.39 15.44
CA VAL A 182 14.60 30.64 14.19
C VAL A 182 15.13 31.61 13.15
N HIS A 183 16.23 31.24 12.52
CA HIS A 183 16.87 32.01 11.45
C HIS A 183 17.12 31.17 10.20
N THR A 184 17.08 29.83 10.31
CA THR A 184 17.22 28.89 9.19
C THR A 184 16.00 27.97 9.09
N LEU A 185 15.44 27.85 7.89
CA LEU A 185 14.36 26.93 7.56
C LEU A 185 14.85 25.84 6.62
N HIS A 186 14.71 24.57 7.02
CA HIS A 186 14.82 23.44 6.11
C HIS A 186 13.46 23.13 5.48
N VAL A 187 13.44 22.97 4.17
CA VAL A 187 12.21 22.84 3.39
C VAL A 187 12.31 21.66 2.44
N LEU A 188 11.16 21.06 2.10
CA LEU A 188 11.13 19.93 1.18
C LEU A 188 11.45 20.38 -0.23
N LYS A 189 12.39 19.70 -0.87
CA LYS A 189 12.62 19.78 -2.31
C LYS A 189 13.25 18.49 -2.79
N GLY A 190 12.63 17.87 -3.80
CA GLY A 190 13.07 16.59 -4.33
C GLY A 190 12.19 16.17 -5.50
N VAL A 191 12.45 14.97 -6.02
CA VAL A 191 11.70 14.41 -7.14
C VAL A 191 11.30 12.99 -6.79
N ASN A 192 10.00 12.70 -6.79
CA ASN A 192 9.52 11.33 -6.62
C ASN A 192 9.95 10.50 -7.84
N SER A 193 10.65 9.41 -7.60
CA SER A 193 11.28 8.62 -8.65
C SER A 193 10.31 7.83 -9.54
N ASP A 194 9.10 7.54 -9.05
CA ASP A 194 8.10 6.79 -9.80
C ASP A 194 7.29 7.68 -10.75
N SER A 195 6.89 8.86 -10.26
CA SER A 195 6.05 9.80 -11.00
C SER A 195 6.85 10.85 -11.77
N GLY A 196 8.13 11.05 -11.43
CA GLY A 196 8.95 12.16 -11.92
C GLY A 196 8.46 13.54 -11.45
N ARG A 197 7.48 13.60 -10.55
CA ARG A 197 6.91 14.86 -10.07
C ARG A 197 7.83 15.46 -8.99
N PRO A 198 8.13 16.77 -9.08
CA PRO A 198 8.88 17.45 -8.03
C PRO A 198 7.99 17.70 -6.81
N VAL A 199 8.56 17.59 -5.62
CA VAL A 199 8.10 18.32 -4.45
C VAL A 199 8.97 19.58 -4.37
N GLY A 200 8.33 20.74 -4.29
CA GLY A 200 9.01 22.03 -4.19
C GLY A 200 8.92 22.60 -2.78
N PRO A 201 9.75 23.60 -2.44
CA PRO A 201 9.61 24.32 -1.19
C PRO A 201 8.19 24.91 -1.02
N PRO A 202 7.67 25.01 0.22
CA PRO A 202 6.38 25.63 0.49
C PRO A 202 6.18 26.98 -0.21
N LYS A 203 5.04 27.17 -0.87
CA LYS A 203 4.69 28.42 -1.57
C LYS A 203 4.66 29.60 -0.61
N ALA A 204 4.26 29.34 0.63
CA ALA A 204 4.23 30.32 1.71
C ALA A 204 5.61 30.93 2.03
N LEU A 205 6.73 30.29 1.66
CA LEU A 205 8.09 30.83 1.82
C LEU A 205 8.29 32.20 1.18
N SER A 206 7.57 32.50 0.09
CA SER A 206 7.60 33.81 -0.55
C SER A 206 7.23 34.96 0.40
N SER A 207 6.49 34.67 1.47
CA SER A 207 6.11 35.62 2.52
C SER A 207 7.17 35.77 3.63
N PHE A 208 8.23 34.96 3.60
CA PHE A 208 9.24 34.85 4.66
C PHE A 208 10.65 35.27 4.18
N SER A 209 10.85 36.57 3.88
CA SER A 209 12.12 37.09 3.34
C SER A 209 13.28 37.19 4.34
N SER A 210 13.05 36.87 5.62
CA SER A 210 14.00 37.09 6.72
C SER A 210 14.76 35.85 7.19
N PHE A 211 14.46 34.67 6.62
CA PHE A 211 15.09 33.41 7.00
C PHE A 211 16.08 32.96 5.93
N SER A 212 17.17 32.32 6.34
CA SER A 212 17.95 31.46 5.45
C SER A 212 17.13 30.20 5.14
N VAL A 213 17.16 29.74 3.89
CA VAL A 213 16.40 28.56 3.45
C VAL A 213 17.38 27.52 2.91
N ASP A 214 17.29 26.31 3.45
CA ASP A 214 17.99 25.12 2.95
C ASP A 214 16.96 24.15 2.37
N ASP A 215 17.10 23.87 1.08
CA ASP A 215 16.23 22.96 0.32
C ASP A 215 16.98 21.69 -0.13
N THR A 216 18.11 21.37 0.49
CA THR A 216 19.02 20.33 0.02
C THR A 216 18.97 19.04 0.85
N ALA A 217 18.70 19.14 2.15
CA ALA A 217 18.88 18.01 3.06
C ALA A 217 17.58 17.33 3.52
N LEU A 218 16.49 18.07 3.66
CA LEU A 218 15.28 17.58 4.33
C LEU A 218 14.61 16.42 3.59
N TYR A 219 14.56 16.50 2.26
CA TYR A 219 13.93 15.47 1.42
C TYR A 219 14.60 14.11 1.62
N ASP A 220 15.92 14.04 1.45
CA ASP A 220 16.68 12.78 1.58
C ASP A 220 16.56 12.17 2.98
N ILE A 221 16.55 13.01 4.03
CA ILE A 221 16.39 12.55 5.42
C ILE A 221 15.00 11.94 5.63
N LEU A 222 13.94 12.60 5.16
CA LEU A 222 12.59 12.09 5.33
C LEU A 222 12.31 10.87 4.45
N VAL A 223 12.89 10.80 3.26
CA VAL A 223 12.84 9.61 2.40
C VAL A 223 13.48 8.41 3.11
N ASP A 224 14.66 8.59 3.70
CA ASP A 224 15.35 7.52 4.43
C ASP A 224 14.58 7.09 5.69
N CYS A 225 13.98 8.03 6.43
CA CYS A 225 13.13 7.72 7.57
C CYS A 225 11.87 6.93 7.16
N ARG A 226 11.19 7.35 6.07
CA ARG A 226 10.01 6.65 5.54
C ARG A 226 10.35 5.26 5.00
N LEU A 227 11.53 5.09 4.42
CA LEU A 227 12.01 3.80 3.90
C LEU A 227 12.13 2.76 5.03
N HIS A 228 12.63 3.17 6.20
CA HIS A 228 12.88 2.32 7.35
C HIS A 228 11.81 2.47 8.42
N LYS A 229 10.81 1.58 8.41
CA LYS A 229 9.64 1.65 9.28
C LYS A 229 10.05 1.49 10.74
N THR A 230 9.55 2.36 11.62
CA THR A 230 9.70 2.16 13.06
C THR A 230 8.93 0.93 13.54
N THR A 231 9.14 0.50 14.79
CA THR A 231 8.41 -0.64 15.36
C THR A 231 6.91 -0.40 15.40
N LEU A 232 6.46 0.80 15.79
CA LEU A 232 5.02 1.12 15.83
C LEU A 232 4.43 1.31 14.42
N GLU A 233 5.21 1.74 13.44
CA GLU A 233 4.79 1.73 12.05
C GLU A 233 4.59 0.32 11.52
N ALA A 234 5.54 -0.58 11.80
CA ALA A 234 5.46 -1.99 11.42
C ALA A 234 4.25 -2.69 12.06
N ASP A 235 3.97 -2.45 13.35
CA ASP A 235 2.79 -3.00 14.03
C ASP A 235 1.49 -2.43 13.43
N PHE A 236 1.48 -1.15 13.05
CA PHE A 236 0.33 -0.52 12.40
C PHE A 236 0.08 -1.08 11.00
N LEU A 237 1.13 -1.24 10.19
CA LEU A 237 1.06 -1.88 8.87
C LEU A 237 0.61 -3.34 8.99
N ALA A 238 1.07 -4.10 9.99
CA ALA A 238 0.61 -5.47 10.21
C ALA A 238 -0.91 -5.55 10.49
N ALA A 239 -1.46 -4.64 11.29
CA ALA A 239 -2.90 -4.56 11.53
C ALA A 239 -3.68 -4.13 10.27
N ALA A 240 -3.15 -3.17 9.52
CA ALA A 240 -3.71 -2.71 8.26
C ALA A 240 -3.76 -3.83 7.22
N CYS A 241 -2.64 -4.55 7.01
CA CYS A 241 -2.53 -5.68 6.10
C CYS A 241 -3.48 -6.80 6.50
N LEU A 242 -3.64 -7.08 7.80
CA LEU A 242 -4.62 -8.07 8.27
C LEU A 242 -6.05 -7.65 7.91
N CYS A 243 -6.40 -6.37 8.10
CA CYS A 243 -7.72 -5.85 7.70
C CYS A 243 -7.97 -6.02 6.20
N SER A 244 -7.04 -5.59 5.34
CA SER A 244 -7.13 -5.75 3.87
C SER A 244 -7.14 -7.22 3.45
N SER A 245 -6.36 -8.08 4.11
CA SER A 245 -6.35 -9.52 3.86
C SER A 245 -7.71 -10.17 4.14
N GLN A 246 -8.36 -9.79 5.25
CA GLN A 246 -9.70 -10.29 5.55
C GLN A 246 -10.75 -9.71 4.61
N ALA A 247 -10.57 -8.47 4.13
CA ALA A 247 -11.41 -7.88 3.09
C ALA A 247 -11.33 -8.70 1.79
N HIS A 248 -10.13 -9.09 1.34
CA HIS A 248 -9.94 -9.99 0.20
C HIS A 248 -10.65 -11.34 0.39
N CYS A 249 -10.48 -11.96 1.56
CA CYS A 249 -11.14 -13.23 1.88
C CYS A 249 -12.68 -13.07 1.93
N PHE A 250 -13.18 -11.94 2.41
CA PHE A 250 -14.59 -11.62 2.41
C PHE A 250 -15.11 -11.46 0.98
N VAL A 251 -14.44 -10.68 0.14
CA VAL A 251 -14.80 -10.50 -1.28
C VAL A 251 -14.83 -11.85 -2.01
N ALA A 252 -13.80 -12.69 -1.86
CA ALA A 252 -13.72 -14.00 -2.49
C ALA A 252 -14.87 -14.95 -2.08
N ARG A 253 -15.48 -14.74 -0.91
CA ARG A 253 -16.65 -15.52 -0.46
C ARG A 253 -17.99 -15.01 -0.98
N HIS A 254 -18.04 -13.81 -1.56
CA HIS A 254 -19.27 -13.15 -1.99
C HIS A 254 -19.33 -12.93 -3.50
N VAL A 255 -18.20 -12.78 -4.17
CA VAL A 255 -18.15 -12.53 -5.63
C VAL A 255 -18.30 -13.83 -6.41
N ARG A 256 -19.23 -13.88 -7.36
CA ARG A 256 -19.59 -15.06 -8.14
C ARG A 256 -19.83 -14.70 -9.61
N SER A 257 -19.86 -15.70 -10.46
CA SER A 257 -20.24 -15.53 -11.87
C SER A 257 -21.63 -14.91 -12.02
N GLY A 258 -21.79 -14.05 -13.03
CA GLY A 258 -22.99 -13.24 -13.25
C GLY A 258 -22.97 -11.88 -12.53
N MET A 259 -22.01 -11.65 -11.63
CA MET A 259 -21.74 -10.33 -11.06
C MET A 259 -20.90 -9.48 -12.02
N VAL A 260 -20.71 -8.21 -11.65
CA VAL A 260 -19.79 -7.28 -12.34
C VAL A 260 -18.58 -7.01 -11.45
N GLU A 261 -17.40 -6.84 -12.05
CA GLU A 261 -16.12 -6.61 -11.36
C GLU A 261 -16.22 -5.54 -10.26
N GLY A 262 -16.86 -4.40 -10.53
CA GLY A 262 -17.00 -3.28 -9.58
C GLY A 262 -17.83 -3.61 -8.34
N GLN A 263 -18.59 -4.71 -8.33
CA GLN A 263 -19.23 -5.19 -7.10
C GLN A 263 -18.20 -5.75 -6.11
N ALA A 264 -17.08 -6.30 -6.59
CA ALA A 264 -15.96 -6.71 -5.74
C ALA A 264 -15.30 -5.50 -5.06
N GLU A 265 -15.01 -4.46 -5.84
CA GLU A 265 -14.51 -3.16 -5.35
C GLU A 265 -15.43 -2.57 -4.28
N ALA A 266 -16.74 -2.54 -4.52
CA ALA A 266 -17.71 -2.03 -3.57
C ALA A 266 -17.70 -2.80 -2.23
N LEU A 267 -17.63 -4.13 -2.29
CA LEU A 267 -17.53 -4.98 -1.10
C LEU A 267 -16.22 -4.75 -0.34
N PHE A 268 -15.09 -4.64 -1.03
CA PHE A 268 -13.80 -4.37 -0.42
C PHE A 268 -13.80 -3.03 0.31
N LYS A 269 -14.22 -1.95 -0.39
CA LYS A 269 -14.33 -0.59 0.18
C LYS A 269 -15.23 -0.55 1.40
N ALA A 270 -16.40 -1.20 1.33
CA ALA A 270 -17.31 -1.30 2.46
C ALA A 270 -16.66 -2.04 3.64
N TYR A 271 -15.91 -3.12 3.38
CA TYR A 271 -15.26 -3.90 4.43
C TYR A 271 -14.17 -3.10 5.15
N VAL A 272 -13.20 -2.55 4.41
CA VAL A 272 -12.06 -1.83 5.02
C VAL A 272 -12.52 -0.56 5.74
N GLY A 273 -13.54 0.13 5.20
CA GLY A 273 -14.17 1.27 5.86
C GLY A 273 -14.93 0.88 7.12
N PHE A 274 -15.67 -0.23 7.09
CA PHE A 274 -16.41 -0.71 8.26
C PHE A 274 -15.47 -1.23 9.36
N VAL A 275 -14.52 -2.10 9.02
CA VAL A 275 -13.66 -2.79 9.99
C VAL A 275 -12.50 -1.92 10.45
N GLY A 276 -11.77 -1.29 9.55
CA GLY A 276 -10.55 -0.55 9.91
C GLY A 276 -10.71 0.97 9.88
N GLY A 277 -11.90 1.49 9.55
CA GLY A 277 -12.14 2.93 9.46
C GLY A 277 -11.46 3.59 8.26
N ALA A 278 -11.04 2.82 7.26
CA ALA A 278 -10.42 3.35 6.04
C ALA A 278 -11.44 4.15 5.24
N ARG A 279 -11.26 5.48 5.21
CA ARG A 279 -12.08 6.37 4.37
C ARG A 279 -11.66 6.30 2.90
N HIS A 280 -10.41 5.95 2.64
CA HIS A 280 -9.82 5.86 1.31
C HIS A 280 -9.37 4.41 1.05
N VAL A 281 -9.25 4.08 -0.22
CA VAL A 281 -8.40 2.99 -0.68
C VAL A 281 -7.04 3.58 -1.05
N ALA A 282 -5.99 2.77 -0.98
CA ALA A 282 -4.63 3.23 -1.22
C ALA A 282 -4.42 3.66 -2.68
N TYR A 283 -5.08 2.97 -3.61
CA TYR A 283 -5.12 3.17 -5.06
C TYR A 283 -6.49 2.71 -5.62
N ASP A 284 -6.78 3.01 -6.88
CA ASP A 284 -7.98 2.52 -7.56
C ASP A 284 -7.99 0.99 -7.56
N CYS A 285 -9.05 0.38 -7.03
CA CYS A 285 -9.16 -1.08 -6.97
C CYS A 285 -9.11 -1.69 -8.38
N ILE A 286 -8.29 -2.70 -8.57
CA ILE A 286 -8.08 -3.38 -9.84
C ILE A 286 -8.84 -4.71 -9.74
N CYS A 287 -10.05 -4.77 -10.32
CA CYS A 287 -10.89 -5.97 -10.25
C CYS A 287 -11.00 -6.60 -11.63
N CYS A 288 -10.11 -7.54 -11.97
CA CYS A 288 -10.09 -8.16 -13.28
C CYS A 288 -10.82 -9.50 -13.31
N ALA A 289 -11.63 -9.74 -14.34
CA ALA A 289 -12.17 -11.04 -14.72
C ALA A 289 -11.60 -11.52 -16.07
N GLY A 290 -11.09 -12.75 -16.09
CA GLY A 290 -10.60 -13.41 -17.29
C GLY A 290 -9.49 -12.61 -17.98
N VAL A 291 -9.67 -12.30 -19.27
CA VAL A 291 -8.65 -11.62 -20.09
C VAL A 291 -8.31 -10.20 -19.62
N ASN A 292 -9.19 -9.55 -18.84
CA ASN A 292 -8.90 -8.24 -18.25
C ASN A 292 -7.68 -8.30 -17.32
N ALA A 293 -7.36 -9.46 -16.74
CA ALA A 293 -6.19 -9.67 -15.89
C ALA A 293 -4.85 -9.44 -16.61
N SER A 294 -4.84 -9.37 -17.94
CA SER A 294 -3.66 -8.98 -18.74
C SER A 294 -3.37 -7.47 -18.74
N ILE A 295 -4.26 -6.65 -18.15
CA ILE A 295 -4.13 -5.20 -18.04
C ILE A 295 -3.71 -4.88 -16.61
N LEU A 296 -2.44 -4.55 -16.42
CA LEU A 296 -1.83 -4.49 -15.07
C LEU A 296 -2.53 -3.51 -14.13
N HIS A 297 -2.84 -2.30 -14.61
CA HIS A 297 -3.58 -1.27 -13.88
C HIS A 297 -4.99 -1.07 -14.47
N TYR A 298 -5.76 -2.16 -14.56
CA TYR A 298 -7.21 -2.11 -14.84
C TYR A 298 -7.95 -1.35 -13.71
N GLY A 299 -9.24 -1.03 -13.86
CA GLY A 299 -10.04 -0.36 -12.83
C GLY A 299 -10.04 1.17 -12.87
N HIS A 300 -9.08 1.78 -13.58
CA HIS A 300 -9.08 3.23 -13.84
C HIS A 300 -10.31 3.67 -14.66
N ALA A 301 -10.58 4.98 -14.73
CA ALA A 301 -11.79 5.53 -15.38
C ALA A 301 -12.03 5.11 -16.85
N GLY A 302 -10.99 4.72 -17.59
CA GLY A 302 -11.13 4.22 -18.97
C GLY A 302 -11.51 2.74 -19.06
N ARG A 303 -11.45 2.02 -17.93
CA ARG A 303 -11.74 0.60 -17.75
C ARG A 303 -12.26 0.36 -16.31
N PRO A 304 -13.45 0.87 -15.98
CA PRO A 304 -13.85 1.19 -14.61
C PRO A 304 -14.45 0.00 -13.83
N ASN A 305 -13.85 -1.19 -13.96
CA ASN A 305 -14.37 -2.43 -13.34
C ASN A 305 -15.84 -2.72 -13.74
N ASP A 306 -16.18 -2.59 -15.01
CA ASP A 306 -17.55 -2.73 -15.51
C ASP A 306 -17.81 -4.02 -16.31
N ALA A 307 -16.84 -4.94 -16.40
CA ALA A 307 -17.05 -6.19 -17.11
C ALA A 307 -17.81 -7.21 -16.25
N ALA A 308 -18.61 -8.03 -16.92
CA ALA A 308 -19.30 -9.14 -16.29
C ALA A 308 -18.33 -10.29 -15.97
N ILE A 309 -18.52 -10.93 -14.83
CA ILE A 309 -17.76 -12.08 -14.37
C ILE A 309 -18.35 -13.36 -14.97
N GLY A 310 -17.58 -14.04 -15.81
CA GLY A 310 -17.93 -15.32 -16.42
C GLY A 310 -17.84 -16.51 -15.47
N SER A 311 -18.38 -17.65 -15.92
CA SER A 311 -18.42 -18.92 -15.16
C SER A 311 -17.07 -19.60 -14.97
N ASN A 312 -16.09 -19.31 -15.82
CA ASN A 312 -14.76 -19.91 -15.81
C ASN A 312 -13.66 -18.85 -15.81
N ASP A 313 -13.99 -17.62 -15.43
CA ASP A 313 -12.99 -16.55 -15.35
C ASP A 313 -12.07 -16.78 -14.16
N LEU A 314 -10.80 -16.50 -14.38
CA LEU A 314 -9.88 -16.28 -13.28
C LEU A 314 -10.03 -14.82 -12.85
N LEU A 315 -10.25 -14.60 -11.56
CA LEU A 315 -10.37 -13.28 -10.97
C LEU A 315 -9.02 -12.88 -10.41
N LEU A 316 -8.48 -11.75 -10.86
CA LEU A 316 -7.26 -11.14 -10.31
C LEU A 316 -7.68 -9.84 -9.67
N PHE A 317 -7.78 -9.83 -8.33
CA PHE A 317 -8.21 -8.66 -7.59
C PHE A 317 -7.05 -8.09 -6.79
N ASP A 318 -6.66 -6.89 -7.15
CA ASP A 318 -5.58 -6.12 -6.54
C ASP A 318 -6.19 -4.89 -5.89
N MET A 319 -6.22 -4.91 -4.55
CA MET A 319 -6.94 -3.95 -3.73
C MET A 319 -6.27 -3.74 -2.37
N GLY A 320 -6.14 -2.47 -1.98
CA GLY A 320 -5.49 -2.05 -0.76
C GLY A 320 -6.26 -0.95 -0.03
N GLY A 321 -6.40 -1.07 1.30
CA GLY A 321 -6.96 -0.02 2.15
C GLY A 321 -5.91 1.05 2.49
N ASP A 322 -6.37 2.29 2.69
CA ASP A 322 -5.60 3.37 3.31
C ASP A 322 -6.07 3.57 4.75
N PHE A 323 -5.17 3.34 5.69
CA PHE A 323 -5.43 3.47 7.12
C PHE A 323 -4.64 4.63 7.68
N ASN A 324 -5.27 5.81 7.74
CA ASN A 324 -4.66 7.04 8.27
C ASN A 324 -3.33 7.35 7.56
N GLY A 325 -3.35 7.31 6.24
CA GLY A 325 -2.21 7.55 5.37
C GLY A 325 -1.34 6.33 5.11
N TYR A 326 -1.47 5.22 5.84
CA TYR A 326 -0.66 4.02 5.57
C TYR A 326 -1.38 3.10 4.59
N ALA A 327 -0.72 2.84 3.46
CA ALA A 327 -1.18 1.97 2.40
C ALA A 327 -0.99 0.49 2.74
N THR A 328 -1.83 -0.34 2.13
CA THR A 328 -1.64 -1.79 1.99
C THR A 328 -1.77 -2.12 0.51
N ASP A 329 -1.17 -3.22 0.07
CA ASP A 329 -1.17 -3.61 -1.34
C ASP A 329 -1.22 -5.13 -1.47
N ILE A 330 -2.38 -5.65 -1.87
CA ILE A 330 -2.59 -7.10 -1.87
C ILE A 330 -3.32 -7.47 -3.16
N THR A 331 -2.68 -8.35 -3.92
CA THR A 331 -3.30 -9.05 -5.04
C THR A 331 -3.68 -10.48 -4.65
N PHE A 332 -4.95 -10.80 -4.80
CA PHE A 332 -5.49 -12.15 -4.64
C PHE A 332 -6.15 -12.65 -5.94
N THR A 333 -5.56 -13.70 -6.51
CA THR A 333 -6.06 -14.35 -7.73
C THR A 333 -6.80 -15.65 -7.40
N TYR A 334 -8.01 -15.86 -7.93
CA TYR A 334 -8.83 -17.06 -7.67
C TYR A 334 -9.90 -17.32 -8.75
N PRO A 335 -10.37 -18.57 -8.95
CA PRO A 335 -11.36 -18.89 -9.97
C PRO A 335 -12.77 -18.47 -9.55
N SER A 336 -13.52 -17.81 -10.43
CA SER A 336 -14.91 -17.42 -10.17
C SER A 336 -15.84 -18.62 -9.94
N SER A 337 -15.49 -19.78 -10.50
CA SER A 337 -16.18 -21.08 -10.34
C SER A 337 -15.96 -21.74 -8.98
N GLY A 338 -14.95 -21.30 -8.21
CA GLY A 338 -14.51 -21.96 -6.99
C GLY A 338 -13.46 -23.07 -7.17
N VAL A 339 -13.18 -23.50 -8.42
CA VAL A 339 -12.21 -24.57 -8.73
C VAL A 339 -11.36 -24.16 -9.93
N PHE A 340 -10.04 -24.31 -9.83
CA PHE A 340 -9.14 -23.96 -10.92
C PHE A 340 -9.29 -24.94 -12.08
N THR A 341 -9.39 -24.43 -13.31
CA THR A 341 -9.19 -25.26 -14.50
C THR A 341 -7.73 -25.68 -14.60
N GLU A 342 -7.42 -26.67 -15.46
CA GLU A 342 -6.03 -27.12 -15.67
C GLU A 342 -5.11 -25.98 -16.10
N THR A 343 -5.55 -25.13 -17.05
CA THR A 343 -4.74 -24.01 -17.54
C THR A 343 -4.56 -22.93 -16.48
N GLN A 344 -5.59 -22.62 -15.70
CA GLN A 344 -5.49 -21.66 -14.59
C GLN A 344 -4.55 -22.18 -13.50
N ARG A 345 -4.72 -23.44 -13.07
CA ARG A 345 -3.89 -24.09 -12.04
C ARG A 345 -2.41 -24.08 -12.44
N ALA A 346 -2.11 -24.38 -13.70
CA ALA A 346 -0.74 -24.44 -14.20
C ALA A 346 -0.03 -23.08 -14.13
N ILE A 347 -0.67 -22.00 -14.58
CA ILE A 347 -0.09 -20.64 -14.53
C ILE A 347 -0.07 -20.11 -13.09
N TYR A 348 -1.11 -20.40 -12.31
CA TYR A 348 -1.15 -20.04 -10.90
C TYR A 348 0.00 -20.65 -10.11
N GLN A 349 0.28 -21.94 -10.31
CA GLN A 349 1.39 -22.64 -9.66
C GLN A 349 2.75 -22.04 -10.05
N ALA A 350 2.93 -21.63 -11.31
CA ALA A 350 4.16 -20.98 -11.75
C ALA A 350 4.45 -19.68 -10.99
N VAL A 351 3.41 -18.88 -10.76
CA VAL A 351 3.52 -17.61 -10.01
C VAL A 351 3.68 -17.88 -8.51
N LEU A 352 2.96 -18.86 -7.95
CA LEU A 352 3.10 -19.26 -6.55
C LEU A 352 4.52 -19.74 -6.24
N ASP A 353 5.10 -20.61 -7.07
CA ASP A 353 6.47 -21.10 -6.87
C ASP A 353 7.50 -19.97 -6.98
N ALA A 354 7.27 -18.99 -7.86
CA ALA A 354 8.10 -17.80 -7.95
C ALA A 354 8.01 -16.93 -6.69
N GLN A 355 6.80 -16.68 -6.19
CA GLN A 355 6.58 -15.87 -4.98
C GLN A 355 7.24 -16.51 -3.76
N LEU A 356 7.01 -17.81 -3.55
CA LEU A 356 7.57 -18.55 -2.42
C LEU A 356 9.10 -18.54 -2.45
N ALA A 357 9.71 -18.78 -3.61
CA ALA A 357 11.16 -18.78 -3.76
C ALA A 357 11.79 -17.39 -3.54
N VAL A 358 11.10 -16.31 -3.95
CA VAL A 358 11.52 -14.95 -3.66
C VAL A 358 11.47 -14.69 -2.15
N ILE A 359 10.32 -14.93 -1.51
CA ILE A 359 10.12 -14.70 -0.07
C ILE A 359 11.13 -15.50 0.76
N GLU A 360 11.39 -16.76 0.41
CA GLU A 360 12.38 -17.62 1.09
C GLU A 360 13.80 -17.02 1.03
N ARG A 361 14.15 -16.34 -0.05
CA ARG A 361 15.49 -15.78 -0.26
C ARG A 361 15.66 -14.38 0.32
N MET A 362 14.56 -13.66 0.58
CA MET A 362 14.60 -12.29 1.08
C MET A 362 15.19 -12.21 2.49
N ARG A 363 16.22 -11.37 2.63
CA ARG A 363 16.87 -10.99 3.88
C ARG A 363 17.79 -9.79 3.62
N PRO A 364 18.25 -9.08 4.67
CA PRO A 364 19.23 -8.03 4.49
C PRO A 364 20.45 -8.48 3.68
N GLY A 365 20.93 -7.62 2.78
CA GLY A 365 22.09 -7.88 1.93
C GLY A 365 21.80 -8.53 0.58
N ILE A 366 20.53 -8.82 0.25
CA ILE A 366 20.14 -9.36 -1.07
C ILE A 366 19.72 -8.22 -2.00
N GLU A 367 20.23 -8.22 -3.23
CA GLU A 367 19.85 -7.25 -4.27
C GLU A 367 18.42 -7.52 -4.78
N TRP A 368 17.57 -6.49 -4.84
CA TRP A 368 16.20 -6.65 -5.36
C TRP A 368 16.16 -7.12 -6.81
N THR A 369 17.15 -6.70 -7.61
CA THR A 369 17.30 -7.11 -9.01
C THR A 369 17.57 -8.61 -9.16
N GLU A 370 18.28 -9.23 -8.21
CA GLU A 370 18.51 -10.67 -8.19
C GLU A 370 17.20 -11.44 -7.98
N LEU A 371 16.36 -10.95 -7.06
CA LEU A 371 15.07 -11.56 -6.76
C LEU A 371 14.10 -11.45 -7.95
N HIS A 372 14.11 -10.32 -8.66
CA HIS A 372 13.32 -10.18 -9.90
C HIS A 372 13.71 -11.23 -10.94
N ARG A 373 15.02 -11.43 -11.17
CA ARG A 373 15.52 -12.46 -12.11
C ARG A 373 15.21 -13.88 -11.64
N LEU A 374 15.20 -14.12 -10.32
CA LEU A 374 14.78 -15.39 -9.75
C LEU A 374 13.31 -15.69 -10.10
N ALA A 375 12.41 -14.73 -9.89
CA ALA A 375 11.00 -14.87 -10.22
C ALA A 375 10.79 -15.15 -11.73
N GLU A 376 11.42 -14.36 -12.60
CA GLU A 376 11.36 -14.59 -14.06
C GLU A 376 11.84 -15.99 -14.43
N ARG A 377 12.99 -16.42 -13.90
CA ARG A 377 13.57 -17.74 -14.20
C ARG A 377 12.63 -18.89 -13.78
N ILE A 378 11.98 -18.78 -12.62
CA ILE A 378 11.03 -19.79 -12.16
C ILE A 378 9.80 -19.82 -13.07
N ILE A 379 9.21 -18.67 -13.37
CA ILE A 379 8.07 -18.58 -14.30
C ILE A 379 8.44 -19.22 -15.65
N LEU A 380 9.60 -18.87 -16.24
CA LEU A 380 10.08 -19.44 -17.50
C LEU A 380 10.25 -20.96 -17.43
N LYS A 381 10.75 -21.51 -16.31
CA LYS A 381 10.88 -22.96 -16.10
C LYS A 381 9.51 -23.65 -16.20
N HIS A 382 8.47 -23.08 -15.60
CA HIS A 382 7.11 -23.61 -15.68
C HIS A 382 6.54 -23.49 -17.09
N LEU A 383 6.61 -22.32 -17.72
CA LEU A 383 6.10 -22.11 -19.08
C LEU A 383 6.78 -23.04 -20.09
N LYS A 384 8.08 -23.30 -19.91
CA LYS A 384 8.82 -24.29 -20.70
C LYS A 384 8.32 -25.72 -20.47
N ALA A 385 8.09 -26.12 -19.21
CA ALA A 385 7.56 -27.45 -18.88
C ALA A 385 6.16 -27.70 -19.47
N LEU A 386 5.35 -26.64 -19.57
CA LEU A 386 4.03 -26.65 -20.21
C LEU A 386 4.11 -26.64 -21.75
N GLY A 387 5.30 -26.48 -22.34
CA GLY A 387 5.52 -26.47 -23.78
C GLY A 387 5.24 -25.13 -24.47
N LEU A 388 5.01 -24.04 -23.71
CA LEU A 388 4.83 -22.69 -24.26
C LEU A 388 6.13 -22.13 -24.82
N LEU A 389 7.27 -22.59 -24.29
CA LEU A 389 8.61 -22.13 -24.67
C LEU A 389 9.43 -23.26 -25.30
N ALA A 390 10.11 -22.95 -26.40
CA ALA A 390 11.09 -23.81 -27.07
C ALA A 390 12.54 -23.47 -26.63
N GLY A 391 13.54 -24.15 -27.18
CA GLY A 391 14.96 -23.92 -26.84
C GLY A 391 15.32 -24.36 -25.41
N SER A 392 16.47 -23.96 -24.89
CA SER A 392 16.84 -24.18 -23.48
C SER A 392 16.26 -23.11 -22.56
N LEU A 393 16.26 -23.35 -21.24
CA LEU A 393 15.87 -22.33 -20.25
C LEU A 393 16.81 -21.12 -20.32
N GLU A 394 18.12 -21.36 -20.49
CA GLU A 394 19.09 -20.27 -20.61
C GLU A 394 18.85 -19.43 -21.87
N ASP A 395 18.50 -20.04 -23.01
CA ASP A 395 18.15 -19.28 -24.23
C ASP A 395 16.98 -18.32 -23.96
N CYS A 396 15.96 -18.78 -23.23
CA CYS A 396 14.81 -17.96 -22.85
C CYS A 396 15.20 -16.81 -21.90
N VAL A 397 16.08 -17.06 -20.94
CA VAL A 397 16.58 -16.04 -20.01
C VAL A 397 17.43 -15.01 -20.75
N THR A 398 18.40 -15.44 -21.57
CA THR A 398 19.27 -14.57 -22.37
C THR A 398 18.47 -13.72 -23.35
N ALA A 399 17.41 -14.28 -23.95
CA ALA A 399 16.50 -13.56 -24.85
C ALA A 399 15.49 -12.66 -24.12
N ASN A 400 15.57 -12.53 -22.78
CA ASN A 400 14.67 -11.74 -21.94
C ASN A 400 13.18 -12.11 -22.11
N ILE A 401 12.87 -13.39 -22.34
CA ILE A 401 11.48 -13.87 -22.45
C ILE A 401 10.71 -13.64 -21.15
N GLY A 402 11.40 -13.61 -19.99
CA GLY A 402 10.80 -13.28 -18.69
C GLY A 402 9.96 -12.00 -18.76
N SER A 403 10.55 -10.92 -19.28
CA SER A 403 9.90 -9.61 -19.44
C SER A 403 8.70 -9.59 -20.41
N VAL A 404 8.50 -10.63 -21.21
CA VAL A 404 7.30 -10.78 -22.07
C VAL A 404 6.11 -11.24 -21.22
N PHE A 405 6.34 -12.12 -20.25
CA PHE A 405 5.31 -12.74 -19.41
C PHE A 405 5.19 -12.08 -18.04
N MET A 406 6.22 -11.41 -17.53
CA MET A 406 6.21 -10.57 -16.33
C MET A 406 6.71 -9.17 -16.69
N PRO A 407 5.85 -8.29 -17.24
CA PRO A 407 6.27 -7.02 -17.82
C PRO A 407 6.39 -5.87 -16.82
N HIS A 408 6.22 -6.13 -15.52
CA HIS A 408 6.38 -5.15 -14.44
C HIS A 408 7.51 -5.54 -13.49
N GLY A 409 7.86 -4.63 -12.58
CA GLY A 409 8.79 -4.91 -11.49
C GLY A 409 8.27 -5.99 -10.54
N LEU A 410 9.18 -6.67 -9.82
CA LEU A 410 8.79 -7.72 -8.86
C LEU A 410 8.02 -7.18 -7.64
N GLY A 411 8.12 -5.87 -7.40
CA GLY A 411 7.53 -5.20 -6.26
C GLY A 411 8.25 -3.89 -5.96
N HIS A 412 7.78 -3.23 -4.92
CA HIS A 412 8.14 -1.86 -4.58
C HIS A 412 7.97 -1.58 -3.08
N PHE A 413 8.64 -0.53 -2.59
CA PHE A 413 8.46 -0.14 -1.20
C PHE A 413 7.02 0.29 -0.95
N LEU A 414 6.55 0.04 0.28
CA LEU A 414 5.20 0.32 0.75
C LEU A 414 5.25 1.05 2.09
N GLY A 415 4.40 2.06 2.28
CA GLY A 415 4.31 2.79 3.53
C GLY A 415 3.18 3.79 3.52
N MET A 416 3.51 5.09 3.54
CA MET A 416 2.50 6.16 3.45
C MET A 416 1.92 6.28 2.02
N ASP A 417 2.73 5.95 1.02
CA ASP A 417 2.28 5.80 -0.36
C ASP A 417 2.32 4.31 -0.73
N THR A 418 1.46 3.88 -1.65
CA THR A 418 1.47 2.51 -2.20
C THR A 418 2.82 2.21 -2.86
N HIS A 419 3.21 3.06 -3.81
CA HIS A 419 4.60 3.15 -4.28
C HIS A 419 5.35 4.14 -3.38
N ASP A 420 5.92 3.63 -2.29
CA ASP A 420 6.60 4.45 -1.30
C ASP A 420 7.96 4.98 -1.80
N VAL A 421 8.41 6.07 -1.19
CA VAL A 421 9.63 6.78 -1.60
C VAL A 421 10.91 5.99 -1.29
N GLY A 422 12.03 6.41 -1.90
CA GLY A 422 13.37 5.88 -1.57
C GLY A 422 13.84 4.71 -2.43
N GLY A 423 13.11 4.41 -3.51
CA GLY A 423 13.40 3.33 -4.45
C GLY A 423 14.80 3.38 -5.07
N PHE A 424 15.31 4.57 -5.37
CA PHE A 424 16.59 4.75 -6.06
C PHE A 424 17.48 5.77 -5.37
N THR A 425 18.78 5.56 -5.52
CA THR A 425 19.85 6.48 -5.07
C THR A 425 20.94 6.55 -6.12
N PRO A 426 21.90 7.47 -6.02
CA PRO A 426 23.07 7.46 -6.89
C PRO A 426 23.84 6.13 -6.89
N SER A 427 23.83 5.38 -5.77
CA SER A 427 24.48 4.06 -5.66
C SER A 427 23.62 2.91 -6.16
N SER A 428 22.30 3.10 -6.25
CA SER A 428 21.33 2.12 -6.76
C SER A 428 20.42 2.83 -7.78
N PRO A 429 20.93 3.15 -8.97
CA PRO A 429 20.17 3.85 -9.99
C PRO A 429 19.14 2.92 -10.68
N PRO A 430 18.13 3.48 -11.35
CA PRO A 430 17.25 2.69 -12.24
C PRO A 430 18.05 1.92 -13.30
N SER A 431 17.54 0.76 -13.71
CA SER A 431 18.18 -0.09 -14.73
C SER A 431 17.44 -0.02 -16.05
N ASP A 432 18.11 0.23 -17.17
CA ASP A 432 17.47 0.20 -18.50
C ASP A 432 17.30 -1.22 -19.10
N LEU A 433 17.78 -2.26 -18.42
CA LEU A 433 17.69 -3.64 -18.92
C LEU A 433 16.21 -4.11 -19.03
N PRO A 434 15.87 -4.96 -20.02
CA PRO A 434 14.54 -5.56 -20.12
C PRO A 434 14.12 -6.29 -18.83
N GLY A 435 12.87 -6.15 -18.44
CA GLY A 435 12.33 -6.60 -17.14
C GLY A 435 12.66 -5.61 -16.01
N LEU A 436 13.95 -5.39 -15.76
CA LEU A 436 14.44 -4.57 -14.64
C LEU A 436 14.06 -3.07 -14.72
N ARG A 437 13.81 -2.54 -15.93
CA ARG A 437 13.42 -1.13 -16.12
C ARG A 437 12.10 -0.71 -15.50
N TYR A 438 11.28 -1.68 -15.12
CA TYR A 438 10.00 -1.43 -14.47
C TYR A 438 10.05 -1.72 -12.96
N LEU A 439 11.22 -2.08 -12.42
CA LEU A 439 11.41 -2.08 -10.98
C LEU A 439 11.27 -0.66 -10.44
N ARG A 440 10.70 -0.54 -9.24
CA ARG A 440 10.65 0.72 -8.49
C ARG A 440 11.80 0.87 -7.50
N THR A 441 12.65 -0.15 -7.39
CA THR A 441 13.90 -0.09 -6.65
C THR A 441 14.94 -1.04 -7.23
N THR A 442 16.21 -0.66 -7.17
CA THR A 442 17.36 -1.53 -7.47
C THR A 442 18.26 -1.69 -6.25
N ARG A 443 17.74 -1.37 -5.06
CA ARG A 443 18.50 -1.42 -3.81
C ARG A 443 18.74 -2.84 -3.33
N THR A 444 19.77 -2.96 -2.51
CA THR A 444 19.95 -4.06 -1.57
C THR A 444 18.89 -3.95 -0.47
N LEU A 445 18.32 -5.08 -0.06
CA LEU A 445 17.38 -5.13 1.06
C LEU A 445 18.09 -4.82 2.39
N GLU A 446 17.44 -4.01 3.22
CA GLU A 446 17.89 -3.59 4.55
C GLU A 446 16.77 -3.85 5.57
N GLU A 447 17.13 -4.10 6.84
CA GLU A 447 16.15 -4.30 7.91
C GLU A 447 15.27 -3.06 8.08
N GLY A 448 13.96 -3.26 8.27
CA GLY A 448 12.98 -2.17 8.43
C GLY A 448 12.35 -1.69 7.13
N MET A 449 12.83 -2.14 5.96
CA MET A 449 12.13 -1.92 4.69
C MET A 449 10.82 -2.72 4.65
N CYS A 450 9.74 -2.08 4.21
CA CYS A 450 8.48 -2.74 3.89
C CYS A 450 8.28 -2.70 2.37
N ILE A 451 8.05 -3.85 1.74
CA ILE A 451 8.10 -4.03 0.28
C ILE A 451 7.03 -5.05 -0.17
N THR A 452 6.43 -4.83 -1.33
CA THR A 452 5.54 -5.81 -1.98
C THR A 452 6.33 -6.93 -2.64
N VAL A 453 5.78 -8.13 -2.67
CA VAL A 453 6.31 -9.28 -3.42
C VAL A 453 5.23 -9.79 -4.36
N GLU A 454 5.25 -9.30 -5.60
CA GLU A 454 4.14 -9.39 -6.54
C GLU A 454 4.52 -10.04 -7.89
N PRO A 455 5.16 -11.22 -7.96
CA PRO A 455 5.40 -11.85 -9.25
C PRO A 455 4.08 -12.09 -10.00
N GLY A 456 4.14 -12.03 -11.32
CA GLY A 456 2.98 -12.27 -12.16
C GLY A 456 3.33 -12.88 -13.52
N CYS A 457 2.37 -13.59 -14.10
CA CYS A 457 2.48 -14.18 -15.42
C CYS A 457 1.25 -13.83 -16.25
N TYR A 458 1.45 -13.11 -17.36
CA TYR A 458 0.39 -12.52 -18.16
C TYR A 458 0.53 -12.88 -19.64
N PHE A 459 -0.61 -12.97 -20.32
CA PHE A 459 -0.70 -13.18 -21.76
C PHE A 459 -1.06 -11.88 -22.47
N VAL A 460 -0.15 -10.90 -22.43
CA VAL A 460 -0.39 -9.58 -23.02
C VAL A 460 -0.17 -9.62 -24.54
N ASP A 461 -1.25 -9.53 -25.30
CA ASP A 461 -1.26 -9.63 -26.76
C ASP A 461 -0.21 -8.76 -27.45
N ASN A 462 -0.06 -7.50 -27.04
CA ASN A 462 0.89 -6.58 -27.66
C ASN A 462 2.35 -7.02 -27.42
N LEU A 463 2.66 -7.53 -26.23
CA LEU A 463 4.00 -8.00 -25.90
C LEU A 463 4.32 -9.30 -26.62
N LEU A 464 3.36 -10.22 -26.67
CA LEU A 464 3.49 -11.47 -27.43
C LEU A 464 3.70 -11.21 -28.93
N LYS A 465 2.95 -10.27 -29.52
CA LYS A 465 3.14 -9.86 -30.94
C LYS A 465 4.52 -9.23 -31.15
N LYS A 466 4.97 -8.35 -30.25
CA LYS A 466 6.30 -7.74 -30.33
C LYS A 466 7.40 -8.79 -30.26
N ALA A 467 7.27 -9.78 -29.37
CA ALA A 467 8.22 -10.87 -29.24
C ALA A 467 8.20 -11.82 -30.46
N ALA A 468 7.03 -12.08 -31.05
CA ALA A 468 6.89 -12.86 -32.29
C ALA A 468 7.56 -12.18 -33.50
N SER A 469 7.62 -10.85 -33.52
CA SER A 469 8.29 -10.08 -34.56
C SER A 469 9.79 -9.91 -34.33
N ASN A 470 10.32 -10.34 -33.19
CA ASN A 470 11.73 -10.26 -32.85
C ASN A 470 12.43 -11.59 -33.19
N PRO A 471 13.37 -11.66 -34.16
CA PRO A 471 14.03 -12.90 -34.56
C PRO A 471 14.72 -13.67 -33.42
N TYR A 472 15.20 -12.94 -32.39
CA TYR A 472 15.85 -13.52 -31.21
C TYR A 472 14.87 -14.17 -30.22
N GLN A 473 13.58 -13.84 -30.30
CA GLN A 473 12.54 -14.34 -29.38
C GLN A 473 11.52 -15.25 -30.08
N ALA A 474 11.20 -14.97 -31.35
CA ALA A 474 10.13 -15.63 -32.09
C ALA A 474 10.26 -17.16 -32.10
N HIS A 475 11.47 -17.68 -32.31
CA HIS A 475 11.76 -19.11 -32.36
C HIS A 475 11.64 -19.81 -30.99
N LEU A 476 11.56 -19.05 -29.89
CA LEU A 476 11.38 -19.56 -28.54
C LEU A 476 9.90 -19.63 -28.12
N LEU A 477 8.98 -19.07 -28.90
CA LEU A 477 7.56 -18.98 -28.56
C LEU A 477 6.73 -20.00 -29.33
N ASN A 478 6.04 -20.90 -28.62
CA ASN A 478 5.13 -21.86 -29.22
C ASN A 478 3.69 -21.35 -29.18
N PHE A 479 3.28 -20.60 -30.20
CA PHE A 479 1.95 -19.97 -30.26
C PHE A 479 0.79 -20.97 -30.22
N THR A 480 0.96 -22.16 -30.78
CA THR A 480 -0.05 -23.22 -30.72
C THR A 480 -0.38 -23.63 -29.28
N VAL A 481 0.60 -23.58 -28.38
CA VAL A 481 0.39 -23.86 -26.95
C VAL A 481 -0.02 -22.59 -26.20
N ILE A 482 0.65 -21.45 -26.45
CA ILE A 482 0.33 -20.16 -25.82
C ILE A 482 -1.15 -19.80 -25.98
N ASP A 483 -1.72 -20.01 -27.17
CA ASP A 483 -3.11 -19.67 -27.47
C ASP A 483 -4.12 -20.42 -26.58
N LYS A 484 -3.75 -21.59 -26.03
CA LYS A 484 -4.57 -22.34 -25.07
C LYS A 484 -4.65 -21.69 -23.69
N TYR A 485 -3.68 -20.85 -23.34
CA TYR A 485 -3.58 -20.18 -22.04
C TYR A 485 -3.99 -18.71 -22.08
N ARG A 486 -4.21 -18.12 -23.26
CA ARG A 486 -4.60 -16.69 -23.37
C ARG A 486 -5.85 -16.32 -22.57
N SER A 487 -6.81 -17.25 -22.44
CA SER A 487 -8.03 -17.02 -21.67
C SER A 487 -7.79 -16.88 -20.16
N VAL A 488 -6.62 -17.30 -19.65
CA VAL A 488 -6.22 -17.04 -18.26
C VAL A 488 -6.07 -15.54 -18.02
N GLY A 489 -5.71 -14.75 -19.05
CA GLY A 489 -5.42 -13.32 -18.95
C GLY A 489 -4.10 -13.09 -18.22
N GLY A 490 -4.09 -13.31 -16.92
CA GLY A 490 -2.90 -13.30 -16.08
C GLY A 490 -3.14 -13.76 -14.65
N VAL A 491 -2.06 -14.05 -13.95
CA VAL A 491 -2.04 -14.30 -12.50
C VAL A 491 -1.03 -13.35 -11.89
N ARG A 492 -1.41 -12.71 -10.78
CA ARG A 492 -0.49 -12.03 -9.85
C ARG A 492 -0.80 -12.47 -8.43
N LEU A 493 0.24 -12.68 -7.64
CA LEU A 493 0.13 -12.97 -6.22
C LEU A 493 1.02 -11.97 -5.51
N GLU A 494 0.45 -11.19 -4.61
CA GLU A 494 1.15 -10.08 -3.98
C GLU A 494 0.95 -10.07 -2.48
N ASP A 495 2.07 -10.09 -1.78
CA ASP A 495 2.15 -10.00 -0.32
C ASP A 495 2.96 -8.77 0.07
N ASP A 496 2.43 -8.02 1.05
CA ASP A 496 3.18 -7.03 1.82
C ASP A 496 4.12 -7.71 2.82
N VAL A 497 5.43 -7.45 2.75
CA VAL A 497 6.42 -8.03 3.67
C VAL A 497 7.33 -6.99 4.29
N LEU A 498 7.67 -7.20 5.57
CA LEU A 498 8.66 -6.43 6.30
C LEU A 498 9.99 -7.18 6.37
N ILE A 499 11.08 -6.55 5.93
CA ILE A 499 12.43 -7.10 6.08
C ILE A 499 12.83 -7.04 7.55
N THR A 500 13.18 -8.19 8.11
CA THR A 500 13.69 -8.36 9.46
C THR A 500 15.19 -8.64 9.43
N LYS A 501 15.86 -8.60 10.58
CA LYS A 501 17.28 -8.94 10.70
C LYS A 501 17.74 -10.21 9.96
N ASN A 502 16.90 -11.26 9.93
CA ASN A 502 17.31 -12.58 9.43
C ASN A 502 16.44 -13.12 8.28
N GLY A 503 15.53 -12.32 7.73
CA GLY A 503 14.55 -12.79 6.76
C GLY A 503 13.41 -11.79 6.58
N VAL A 504 12.19 -12.27 6.41
CA VAL A 504 11.00 -11.42 6.28
C VAL A 504 9.89 -11.84 7.24
N ARG A 505 9.08 -10.87 7.64
CA ARG A 505 7.77 -11.08 8.24
C ARG A 505 6.72 -10.76 7.18
N ASN A 506 5.98 -11.77 6.73
CA ASN A 506 4.87 -11.57 5.82
C ASN A 506 3.66 -10.99 6.58
N LEU A 507 3.19 -9.82 6.15
CA LEU A 507 2.07 -9.10 6.79
C LEU A 507 0.72 -9.50 6.19
N THR A 508 0.73 -10.15 5.03
CA THR A 508 -0.46 -10.58 4.28
C THR A 508 -0.96 -11.93 4.76
N VAL A 509 -2.27 -12.07 4.90
CA VAL A 509 -2.93 -13.27 5.46
C VAL A 509 -4.10 -13.71 4.59
N VAL A 510 -3.80 -14.20 3.40
CA VAL A 510 -4.75 -14.81 2.46
C VAL A 510 -4.28 -16.23 2.06
N PRO A 511 -5.17 -17.14 1.65
CA PRO A 511 -4.72 -18.45 1.16
C PRO A 511 -3.94 -18.30 -0.15
N ARG A 512 -2.81 -19.00 -0.26
CA ARG A 512 -1.94 -18.98 -1.44
C ARG A 512 -1.86 -20.31 -2.20
N SER A 513 -1.79 -21.47 -1.53
CA SER A 513 -1.80 -22.73 -2.27
C SER A 513 -3.17 -23.00 -2.89
N VAL A 514 -3.20 -23.60 -4.09
CA VAL A 514 -4.43 -23.89 -4.84
C VAL A 514 -5.52 -24.54 -3.98
N ASP A 515 -5.19 -25.59 -3.24
CA ASP A 515 -6.17 -26.32 -2.42
C ASP A 515 -6.79 -25.46 -1.31
N ARG A 516 -6.02 -24.50 -0.77
CA ARG A 516 -6.47 -23.58 0.29
C ARG A 516 -7.34 -22.46 -0.27
N VAL A 517 -7.05 -22.02 -1.51
CA VAL A 517 -7.92 -21.09 -2.23
C VAL A 517 -9.26 -21.77 -2.53
N GLU A 518 -9.25 -22.97 -3.12
CA GLU A 518 -10.48 -23.73 -3.41
C GLU A 518 -11.25 -24.07 -2.11
N GLU A 519 -10.56 -24.33 -1.00
CA GLU A 519 -11.19 -24.49 0.32
C GLU A 519 -11.90 -23.22 0.80
N LEU A 520 -11.26 -22.04 0.68
CA LEU A 520 -11.91 -20.76 1.01
C LEU A 520 -13.18 -20.54 0.18
N LEU A 521 -13.12 -20.82 -1.13
CA LEU A 521 -14.22 -20.57 -2.05
C LEU A 521 -15.40 -21.52 -1.84
N ARG A 522 -15.14 -22.79 -1.51
CA ARG A 522 -16.17 -23.79 -1.16
C ARG A 522 -17.00 -23.38 0.06
N LEU A 523 -16.39 -22.67 1.00
CA LEU A 523 -17.03 -22.19 2.24
C LEU A 523 -17.72 -20.82 2.08
N GLY A 524 -18.00 -20.40 0.85
CA GLY A 524 -18.74 -19.18 0.55
C GLY A 524 -20.17 -19.16 1.08
N VAL A 525 -20.82 -18.00 0.98
CA VAL A 525 -22.23 -17.85 1.37
C VAL A 525 -23.09 -18.61 0.37
N MET A 526 -23.41 -19.87 0.68
CA MET A 526 -24.34 -20.67 -0.11
C MET A 526 -25.72 -19.98 -0.12
N PRO A 527 -26.38 -19.87 -1.29
CA PRO A 527 -27.75 -19.39 -1.34
C PRO A 527 -28.66 -20.23 -0.43
N PRO A 528 -29.71 -19.66 0.18
CA PRO A 528 -30.75 -20.45 0.80
C PRO A 528 -31.36 -21.39 -0.26
N GLY A 529 -31.13 -22.70 -0.16
CA GLY A 529 -31.66 -23.71 -1.09
C GLY A 529 -30.65 -24.71 -1.66
N GLN A 530 -29.35 -24.53 -1.46
CA GLN A 530 -28.30 -25.48 -1.89
C GLN A 530 -27.58 -26.19 -0.73
N ARG A 531 -28.28 -26.40 0.40
CA ARG A 531 -27.86 -27.41 1.39
C ARG A 531 -28.45 -28.75 0.97
N SER A 532 -27.69 -29.57 0.26
CA SER A 532 -27.98 -31.00 0.08
C SER A 532 -26.84 -31.81 0.66
#